data_AF-A0A416ZEZ4-F1
#
_entry.id   AF-A0A416ZEZ4-F1
#
_cell.length_a   1.000
_cell.length_b   1.000
_cell.length_c   1.000
_cell.angle_alpha   90.00
_cell.angle_beta   90.00
_cell.angle_gamma   90.00
#
_symmetry.space_group_name_H-M   'P 1'
#
loop_
_entity.id
_entity.type
_entity.pdbx_description
1 polymer ?
#
loop_
_entity_poly.entity_id
_entity_poly.type
_entity_poly.pdbx_seq_one_letter_code
_entity_poly.pdbx_strand_id
1 'polypeptide(L)'
;MPLPQRFSLLVLGQGGSGLEVVSWAVDHLGERVSSVTTYGGASSEPSDRTRALEARGARFVYGTEVVEGTYDICVASPGISEFSEFFRNAGAVSGEIMGEPEFAWRLSPERWCAITGTNGKTTVTSLTNELLRASGLPSVAVGNIGNVCIHDVDRRVEGEWFVAELSSYQIATTSELHPRVAVLLNITPDHLGWHKTHENYALAKIGLFRNMDESDIAIVNVEDEGIAAFADRVYVPGRRVLKLSLSDAGGPDAAFVRDGHLVVRLHGEETALVRVDELNIAGAHNTLNALAASTAALACGANAEGIRAGLVAFQPLPHRIEPVGEVAGVTYINDSKATNTDAVEKALTAFPNDRVILLLGGADKGTPLDEFMSVVVEHATAVVCFGAARERFRAALAEAPASTEIDIAEADDLRDAVDVARSLAQRGDVVLLSPACASFDEFSGFEERGDAFRSYVAELSALEG
;
A
#
# COMPACT_ATOMS: atom_id res chain seq x y z
N MET A 1 -14.44 -19.91 10.22
CA MET A 1 -14.13 -21.24 10.76
C MET A 1 -12.74 -21.24 11.36
N PRO A 2 -12.57 -21.72 12.61
CA PRO A 2 -11.25 -21.88 13.18
C PRO A 2 -10.44 -22.92 12.38
N LEU A 3 -9.13 -22.70 12.27
CA LEU A 3 -8.23 -23.71 11.70
C LEU A 3 -8.26 -25.00 12.55
N PRO A 4 -7.98 -26.18 11.95
CA PRO A 4 -7.86 -27.42 12.71
C PRO A 4 -6.87 -27.29 13.87
N GLN A 5 -7.09 -28.04 14.96
CA GLN A 5 -6.17 -28.04 16.11
C GLN A 5 -4.75 -28.48 15.71
N ARG A 6 -4.65 -29.41 14.75
CA ARG A 6 -3.39 -29.85 14.16
C ARG A 6 -3.57 -30.09 12.67
N PHE A 7 -2.62 -29.64 11.85
CA PHE A 7 -2.71 -29.71 10.39
C PHE A 7 -1.34 -29.84 9.71
N SER A 8 -1.33 -30.44 8.53
CA SER A 8 -0.22 -30.41 7.57
C SER A 8 -0.31 -29.14 6.72
N LEU A 9 0.81 -28.44 6.55
CA LEU A 9 0.88 -27.13 5.91
C LEU A 9 1.67 -27.20 4.60
N LEU A 10 1.03 -26.77 3.52
CA LEU A 10 1.67 -26.37 2.28
C LEU A 10 1.89 -24.86 2.29
N VAL A 11 3.09 -24.41 1.94
CA VAL A 11 3.37 -23.00 1.65
C VAL A 11 3.69 -22.85 0.17
N LEU A 12 2.96 -21.97 -0.51
CA LEU A 12 3.15 -21.70 -1.93
C LEU A 12 3.92 -20.39 -2.11
N GLY A 13 5.12 -20.48 -2.66
CA GLY A 13 6.06 -19.37 -2.84
C GLY A 13 7.03 -19.20 -1.68
N GLN A 14 8.23 -18.72 -2.00
CA GLN A 14 9.33 -18.50 -1.06
C GLN A 14 9.72 -17.02 -0.90
N GLY A 15 8.79 -16.11 -1.18
CA GLY A 15 8.96 -14.68 -0.89
C GLY A 15 8.88 -14.38 0.62
N GLY A 16 9.03 -13.12 1.00
CA GLY A 16 9.03 -12.68 2.41
C GLY A 16 7.87 -13.26 3.23
N SER A 17 6.63 -13.06 2.79
CA SER A 17 5.44 -13.60 3.48
C SER A 17 5.44 -15.13 3.59
N GLY A 18 5.83 -15.84 2.52
CA GLY A 18 5.89 -17.30 2.53
C GLY A 18 6.91 -17.82 3.54
N LEU A 19 8.12 -17.24 3.59
CA LEU A 19 9.17 -17.66 4.52
C LEU A 19 8.85 -17.32 5.98
N GLU A 20 8.06 -16.28 6.25
CA GLU A 20 7.55 -15.98 7.59
C GLU A 20 6.50 -17.00 8.04
N VAL A 21 5.60 -17.43 7.13
CA VAL A 21 4.66 -18.53 7.41
C VAL A 21 5.42 -19.83 7.70
N VAL A 22 6.48 -20.13 6.94
CA VAL A 22 7.33 -21.31 7.22
C VAL A 22 8.04 -21.18 8.57
N SER A 23 8.54 -19.98 8.91
CA SER A 23 9.17 -19.73 10.21
C SER A 23 8.20 -20.01 11.36
N TRP A 24 6.99 -19.44 11.29
CA TRP A 24 5.92 -19.71 12.25
C TRP A 24 5.62 -21.22 12.32
N ALA A 25 5.53 -21.88 11.16
CA ALA A 25 5.21 -23.30 11.11
C ALA A 25 6.27 -24.18 11.76
N VAL A 26 7.56 -23.90 11.56
CA VAL A 26 8.65 -24.65 12.21
C VAL A 26 8.72 -24.42 13.72
N ASP A 27 8.33 -23.24 14.20
CA ASP A 27 8.18 -22.96 15.64
C ASP A 27 7.05 -23.79 16.28
N HIS A 28 6.07 -24.22 15.48
CA HIS A 28 4.88 -24.96 15.95
C HIS A 28 4.85 -26.43 15.50
N LEU A 29 5.98 -26.95 14.99
CA LEU A 29 6.08 -28.35 14.56
C LEU A 29 5.91 -29.31 15.73
N GLY A 30 5.08 -30.34 15.52
CA GLY A 30 4.79 -31.37 16.52
C GLY A 30 3.60 -31.06 17.43
N GLU A 31 3.24 -29.78 17.58
CA GLU A 31 2.09 -29.33 18.36
C GLU A 31 0.91 -29.02 17.43
N ARG A 32 0.97 -27.87 16.73
CA ARG A 32 -0.09 -27.37 15.85
C ARG A 32 0.17 -27.72 14.38
N VAL A 33 1.42 -27.78 13.96
CA VAL A 33 1.81 -28.15 12.59
C VAL A 33 2.37 -29.58 12.60
N SER A 34 1.78 -30.49 11.82
CA SER A 34 2.26 -31.87 11.70
C SER A 34 3.43 -31.99 10.71
N SER A 35 3.42 -31.20 9.66
CA SER A 35 4.49 -31.06 8.66
C SER A 35 4.35 -29.72 7.93
N VAL A 36 5.47 -29.21 7.40
CA VAL A 36 5.48 -28.04 6.52
C VAL A 36 6.31 -28.31 5.27
N THR A 37 5.69 -28.17 4.10
CA THR A 37 6.35 -28.26 2.80
C THR A 37 6.16 -26.95 2.05
N THR A 38 7.24 -26.39 1.51
CA THR A 38 7.22 -25.17 0.71
C THR A 38 7.53 -25.48 -0.74
N TYR A 39 6.69 -25.02 -1.67
CA TYR A 39 6.99 -25.05 -3.10
C TYR A 39 7.39 -23.65 -3.56
N GLY A 40 8.64 -23.49 -4.01
CA GLY A 40 9.19 -22.19 -4.38
C GLY A 40 8.73 -21.67 -5.75
N GLY A 41 8.31 -22.56 -6.66
CA GLY A 41 7.92 -22.25 -8.05
C GLY A 41 9.01 -22.59 -9.08
N ALA A 42 8.71 -22.40 -10.36
CA ALA A 42 9.56 -22.85 -11.48
C ALA A 42 10.98 -22.27 -11.50
N SER A 43 11.15 -21.02 -11.07
CA SER A 43 12.45 -20.32 -11.06
C SER A 43 13.10 -20.25 -9.66
N SER A 44 12.56 -20.99 -8.70
CA SER A 44 13.05 -20.93 -7.32
C SER A 44 14.35 -21.70 -7.14
N GLU A 45 15.24 -21.13 -6.31
CA GLU A 45 16.50 -21.74 -5.88
C GLU A 45 16.66 -21.65 -4.35
N PRO A 46 17.49 -22.52 -3.73
CA PRO A 46 17.78 -22.44 -2.30
C PRO A 46 18.55 -21.18 -1.90
N SER A 47 18.15 -20.54 -0.81
CA SER A 47 18.87 -19.43 -0.18
C SER A 47 19.40 -19.83 1.20
N ASP A 48 20.21 -18.97 1.82
CA ASP A 48 20.66 -19.20 3.20
C ASP A 48 19.47 -19.27 4.17
N ARG A 49 18.43 -18.48 3.91
CA ARG A 49 17.20 -18.47 4.72
C ARG A 49 16.42 -19.78 4.58
N THR A 50 16.28 -20.33 3.36
CA THR A 50 15.58 -21.61 3.18
C THR A 50 16.37 -22.76 3.78
N ARG A 51 17.70 -22.80 3.61
CA ARG A 51 18.58 -23.80 4.25
C ARG A 51 18.47 -23.78 5.78
N ALA A 52 18.39 -22.59 6.38
CA ALA A 52 18.21 -22.44 7.82
C ALA A 52 16.86 -23.01 8.30
N LEU A 53 15.79 -22.80 7.53
CA LEU A 53 14.46 -23.36 7.85
C LEU A 53 14.40 -24.88 7.61
N GLU A 54 15.09 -25.40 6.59
CA GLU A 54 15.23 -26.85 6.37
C GLU A 54 15.91 -27.54 7.56
N ALA A 55 16.98 -26.94 8.10
CA ALA A 55 17.65 -27.43 9.29
C ALA A 55 16.73 -27.50 10.53
N ARG A 56 15.62 -26.75 10.53
CA ARG A 56 14.60 -26.72 11.59
C ARG A 56 13.40 -27.63 11.31
N GLY A 57 13.40 -28.37 10.21
CA GLY A 57 12.39 -29.40 9.90
C GLY A 57 11.41 -29.05 8.79
N ALA A 58 11.55 -27.89 8.13
CA ALA A 58 10.78 -27.60 6.92
C ALA A 58 11.31 -28.40 5.71
N ARG A 59 10.43 -28.73 4.77
CA ARG A 59 10.80 -29.27 3.46
C ARG A 59 10.64 -28.20 2.39
N PHE A 60 11.59 -28.07 1.47
CA PHE A 60 11.45 -27.21 0.30
C PHE A 60 11.52 -28.02 -1.00
N VAL A 61 10.74 -27.58 -1.99
CA VAL A 61 10.72 -28.10 -3.35
C VAL A 61 10.92 -26.92 -4.29
N TYR A 62 11.93 -27.03 -5.15
CA TYR A 62 12.40 -25.97 -6.03
C TYR A 62 12.25 -26.35 -7.51
N GLY A 63 12.27 -25.36 -8.40
CA GLY A 63 12.33 -25.59 -9.85
C GLY A 63 11.07 -26.19 -10.48
N THR A 64 9.91 -26.13 -9.81
CA THR A 64 8.65 -26.70 -10.32
C THR A 64 7.42 -25.96 -9.81
N GLU A 65 6.36 -25.96 -10.62
CA GLU A 65 5.00 -25.54 -10.26
C GLU A 65 4.03 -26.73 -10.13
N VAL A 66 4.53 -27.96 -10.33
CA VAL A 66 3.78 -29.19 -10.10
C VAL A 66 3.84 -29.50 -8.61
N VAL A 67 2.70 -29.37 -7.94
CA VAL A 67 2.56 -29.64 -6.50
C VAL A 67 2.02 -31.05 -6.30
N GLU A 68 2.69 -31.84 -5.46
CA GLU A 68 2.34 -33.23 -5.18
C GLU A 68 2.10 -33.45 -3.68
N GLY A 69 1.26 -34.45 -3.36
CA GLY A 69 0.96 -34.87 -2.00
C GLY A 69 -0.49 -34.59 -1.59
N THR A 70 -0.71 -34.48 -0.29
CA THR A 70 -2.00 -34.10 0.30
C THR A 70 -1.72 -33.27 1.55
N TYR A 71 -2.35 -32.12 1.66
CA TYR A 71 -2.17 -31.17 2.74
C TYR A 71 -3.52 -30.74 3.28
N ASP A 72 -3.59 -30.42 4.57
CA ASP A 72 -4.82 -29.91 5.17
C ASP A 72 -5.03 -28.44 4.79
N ILE A 73 -3.97 -27.62 4.86
CA ILE A 73 -4.00 -26.18 4.59
C ILE A 73 -2.86 -25.81 3.63
N CYS A 74 -3.16 -24.96 2.65
CA CYS A 74 -2.19 -24.25 1.84
C CYS A 74 -2.24 -22.74 2.12
N VAL A 75 -1.08 -22.14 2.40
CA VAL A 75 -0.94 -20.68 2.49
C VAL A 75 -0.14 -20.18 1.27
N ALA A 76 -0.79 -19.37 0.44
CA ALA A 76 -0.22 -18.83 -0.79
C ALA A 76 0.37 -17.44 -0.60
N SER A 77 1.56 -17.23 -1.15
CA SER A 77 2.21 -15.92 -1.20
C SER A 77 1.43 -14.95 -2.10
N PRO A 78 1.27 -13.66 -1.72
CA PRO A 78 0.47 -12.70 -2.49
C PRO A 78 0.91 -12.50 -3.94
N GLY A 79 2.20 -12.68 -4.26
CA GLY A 79 2.71 -12.58 -5.62
C GLY A 79 2.17 -13.66 -6.58
N ILE A 80 1.62 -14.76 -6.05
CA ILE A 80 1.07 -15.86 -6.85
C ILE A 80 -0.41 -15.59 -7.11
N SER A 81 -0.73 -15.32 -8.38
CA SER A 81 -2.11 -15.06 -8.79
C SER A 81 -3.00 -16.28 -8.57
N GLU A 82 -4.20 -16.07 -8.02
CA GLU A 82 -5.24 -17.11 -7.88
C GLU A 82 -5.67 -17.72 -9.23
N PHE A 83 -5.42 -17.00 -10.33
CA PHE A 83 -5.67 -17.46 -11.69
C PHE A 83 -4.53 -18.30 -12.29
N SER A 84 -3.38 -18.43 -11.60
CA SER A 84 -2.23 -19.17 -12.09
C SER A 84 -2.43 -20.69 -12.07
N GLU A 85 -1.67 -21.43 -12.88
CA GLU A 85 -1.65 -22.90 -12.79
C GLU A 85 -1.05 -23.37 -11.47
N PHE A 86 0.01 -22.70 -11.00
CA PHE A 86 0.65 -23.01 -9.72
C PHE A 86 -0.32 -22.96 -8.52
N PHE A 87 -1.15 -21.92 -8.44
CA PHE A 87 -2.18 -21.81 -7.40
C PHE A 87 -3.24 -22.93 -7.50
N ARG A 88 -3.69 -23.23 -8.72
CA ARG A 88 -4.67 -24.31 -8.97
C ARG A 88 -4.11 -25.70 -8.60
N ASN A 89 -2.84 -25.96 -8.93
CA ASN A 89 -2.15 -27.20 -8.57
C ASN A 89 -2.08 -27.37 -7.05
N ALA A 90 -1.74 -26.30 -6.33
CA ALA A 90 -1.70 -26.30 -4.87
C ALA A 90 -3.10 -26.52 -4.24
N GLY A 91 -4.12 -25.86 -4.79
CA GLY A 91 -5.50 -26.04 -4.34
C GLY A 91 -6.03 -27.47 -4.56
N ALA A 92 -5.62 -28.14 -5.65
CA ALA A 92 -6.06 -29.50 -5.95
C ALA A 92 -5.55 -30.57 -4.96
N VAL A 93 -4.47 -30.28 -4.22
CA VAL A 93 -3.86 -31.18 -3.24
C VAL A 93 -4.08 -30.74 -1.79
N SER A 94 -4.82 -29.65 -1.57
CA SER A 94 -5.02 -29.05 -0.25
C SER A 94 -6.49 -29.07 0.14
N GLY A 95 -6.79 -29.34 1.42
CA GLY A 95 -8.16 -29.24 1.94
C GLY A 95 -8.73 -27.83 1.84
N GLU A 96 -7.88 -26.83 2.09
CA GLU A 96 -8.20 -25.42 1.91
C GLU A 96 -6.95 -24.64 1.44
N ILE A 97 -7.14 -23.61 0.62
CA ILE A 97 -6.08 -22.68 0.21
C ILE A 97 -6.48 -21.26 0.58
N MET A 98 -5.54 -20.50 1.16
CA MET A 98 -5.76 -19.14 1.62
C MET A 98 -4.50 -18.28 1.51
N GLY A 99 -4.65 -16.97 1.62
CA GLY A 99 -3.55 -16.03 1.78
C GLY A 99 -3.04 -15.97 3.21
N GLU A 100 -1.85 -15.38 3.39
CA GLU A 100 -1.24 -15.17 4.70
C GLU A 100 -2.10 -14.35 5.67
N PRO A 101 -2.82 -13.27 5.27
CA PRO A 101 -3.66 -12.52 6.20
C PRO A 101 -4.89 -13.29 6.70
N GLU A 102 -5.51 -14.13 5.85
CA GLU A 102 -6.59 -15.04 6.27
C GLU A 102 -6.06 -16.02 7.33
N PHE A 103 -4.90 -16.61 7.07
CA PHE A 103 -4.26 -17.55 7.96
C PHE A 103 -3.93 -16.91 9.32
N ALA A 104 -3.30 -15.74 9.31
CA ALA A 104 -2.98 -14.98 10.52
C ALA A 104 -4.25 -14.57 11.31
N TRP A 105 -5.29 -14.12 10.62
CA TRP A 105 -6.56 -13.77 11.26
C TRP A 105 -7.23 -14.99 11.91
N ARG A 106 -7.28 -16.15 11.25
CA ARG A 106 -7.87 -17.35 11.84
C ARG A 106 -7.08 -17.89 13.05
N LEU A 107 -5.78 -17.58 13.15
CA LEU A 107 -4.96 -17.86 14.32
C LEU A 107 -5.19 -16.86 15.46
N SER A 108 -5.45 -15.59 15.14
CA SER A 108 -5.58 -14.48 16.09
C SER A 108 -6.69 -13.50 15.63
N PRO A 109 -7.98 -13.83 15.79
CA PRO A 109 -9.08 -13.16 15.08
C PRO A 109 -9.51 -11.82 15.68
N GLU A 110 -9.08 -11.49 16.90
CA GLU A 110 -9.56 -10.31 17.62
C GLU A 110 -8.98 -9.00 17.07
N ARG A 111 -9.71 -7.88 17.19
CA ARG A 111 -9.18 -6.51 17.03
C ARG A 111 -8.33 -6.27 15.77
N TRP A 112 -8.91 -6.53 14.61
CA TRP A 112 -8.32 -6.17 13.31
C TRP A 112 -8.92 -4.88 12.77
N CYS A 113 -8.06 -3.93 12.42
CA CYS A 113 -8.37 -2.75 11.64
C CYS A 113 -7.67 -2.88 10.28
N ALA A 114 -8.41 -3.17 9.21
CA ALA A 114 -7.84 -3.46 7.91
C ALA A 114 -8.00 -2.30 6.93
N ILE A 115 -6.93 -1.92 6.24
CA ILE A 115 -6.89 -0.73 5.38
C ILE A 115 -6.44 -1.12 3.98
N THR A 116 -7.23 -0.73 2.99
CA THR A 116 -6.92 -0.92 1.57
C THR A 116 -7.28 0.30 0.72
N GLY A 117 -6.87 0.25 -0.55
CA GLY A 117 -7.00 1.30 -1.55
C GLY A 117 -5.92 1.18 -2.62
N THR A 118 -6.03 1.89 -3.73
CA THR A 118 -4.91 1.98 -4.67
C THR A 118 -3.77 2.79 -4.03
N ASN A 119 -4.08 3.98 -3.53
CA ASN A 119 -3.15 4.93 -2.93
C ASN A 119 -3.56 5.32 -1.49
N GLY A 120 -2.61 5.86 -0.71
CA GLY A 120 -2.84 6.34 0.68
C GLY A 120 -2.76 5.28 1.79
N LYS A 121 -2.80 3.98 1.44
CA LYS A 121 -2.79 2.85 2.40
C LYS A 121 -1.75 2.96 3.52
N THR A 122 -0.50 3.18 3.14
CA THR A 122 0.65 3.21 4.06
C THR A 122 0.57 4.38 5.02
N THR A 123 0.18 5.56 4.52
CA THR A 123 -0.04 6.76 5.33
C THR A 123 -1.14 6.50 6.35
N VAL A 124 -2.30 5.99 5.90
CA VAL A 124 -3.45 5.73 6.78
C VAL A 124 -3.14 4.64 7.80
N THR A 125 -2.46 3.56 7.40
CA THR A 125 -2.06 2.47 8.31
C THR A 125 -1.10 2.95 9.39
N SER A 126 -0.06 3.69 8.99
CA SER A 126 0.93 4.24 9.93
C SER A 126 0.29 5.24 10.88
N LEU A 127 -0.50 6.17 10.33
CA LEU A 127 -1.20 7.18 11.11
C LEU A 127 -2.21 6.54 12.07
N THR A 128 -3.06 5.61 11.63
CA THR A 128 -4.00 4.91 12.53
C THR A 128 -3.27 4.22 13.67
N ASN A 129 -2.14 3.54 13.39
CA ASN A 129 -1.32 2.93 14.43
C ASN A 129 -0.77 3.97 15.42
N GLU A 130 -0.26 5.11 14.94
CA GLU A 130 0.21 6.19 15.82
C GLU A 130 -0.91 6.81 16.66
N LEU A 131 -2.09 7.05 16.08
CA LEU A 131 -3.26 7.61 16.77
C LEU A 131 -3.76 6.69 17.89
N LEU A 132 -3.74 5.37 17.66
CA LEU A 132 -4.08 4.38 18.68
C LEU A 132 -3.07 4.41 19.84
N ARG A 133 -1.77 4.40 19.53
CA ARG A 133 -0.70 4.46 20.53
C ARG A 133 -0.71 5.77 21.32
N ALA A 134 -0.94 6.90 20.66
CA ALA A 134 -1.11 8.21 21.29
C ALA A 134 -2.34 8.25 22.21
N SER A 135 -3.33 7.41 21.96
CA SER A 135 -4.51 7.23 22.82
C SER A 135 -4.32 6.19 23.93
N GLY A 136 -3.10 5.64 24.10
CA GLY A 136 -2.78 4.64 25.10
C GLY A 136 -3.28 3.23 24.78
N LEU A 137 -3.71 2.96 23.55
CA LEU A 137 -4.13 1.63 23.11
C LEU A 137 -2.94 0.87 22.51
N PRO A 138 -2.75 -0.42 22.88
CA PRO A 138 -1.74 -1.25 22.23
C PRO A 138 -2.13 -1.46 20.76
N SER A 139 -1.20 -1.20 19.86
CA SER A 139 -1.37 -1.47 18.44
C SER A 139 -0.03 -1.68 17.74
N VAL A 140 -0.10 -2.45 16.66
CA VAL A 140 1.01 -2.72 15.75
C VAL A 140 0.51 -2.65 14.30
N ALA A 141 1.32 -2.04 13.43
CA ALA A 141 1.08 -2.04 11.99
C ALA A 141 1.61 -3.35 11.39
N VAL A 142 0.77 -4.03 10.61
CA VAL A 142 1.09 -5.32 9.99
C VAL A 142 0.65 -5.38 8.53
N GLY A 143 1.08 -6.41 7.80
CA GLY A 143 0.69 -6.69 6.42
C GLY A 143 1.72 -6.19 5.42
N ASN A 144 1.32 -5.29 4.52
CA ASN A 144 2.21 -4.72 3.50
C ASN A 144 3.19 -3.65 4.03
N ILE A 145 3.00 -3.20 5.26
CA ILE A 145 3.92 -2.33 6.00
C ILE A 145 4.17 -2.93 7.38
N GLY A 146 5.35 -2.68 7.94
CA GLY A 146 5.79 -3.29 9.20
C GLY A 146 6.18 -4.74 8.95
N ASN A 147 5.74 -5.64 9.83
CA ASN A 147 5.90 -7.06 9.61
C ASN A 147 4.69 -7.63 8.87
N VAL A 148 4.86 -8.77 8.21
CA VAL A 148 3.71 -9.56 7.73
C VAL A 148 2.87 -10.00 8.93
N CYS A 149 1.57 -10.22 8.73
CA CYS A 149 0.63 -10.44 9.83
C CYS A 149 1.00 -11.63 10.73
N ILE A 150 1.44 -12.74 10.14
CA ILE A 150 1.79 -13.98 10.81
C ILE A 150 2.99 -13.81 11.77
N HIS A 151 3.88 -12.86 11.50
CA HIS A 151 5.03 -12.60 12.35
C HIS A 151 4.59 -12.13 13.75
N ASP A 152 3.53 -11.33 13.84
CA ASP A 152 3.09 -10.77 15.13
C ASP A 152 2.02 -11.62 15.83
N VAL A 153 1.49 -12.67 15.20
CA VAL A 153 0.43 -13.52 15.77
C VAL A 153 0.76 -14.04 17.17
N ASP A 154 1.93 -14.63 17.38
CA ASP A 154 2.33 -15.18 18.69
C ASP A 154 2.90 -14.11 19.64
N ARG A 155 3.24 -12.94 19.09
CA ARG A 155 3.80 -11.80 19.84
C ARG A 155 2.71 -10.85 20.36
N ARG A 156 1.47 -11.07 19.90
CA ARG A 156 0.34 -10.20 20.17
C ARG A 156 0.09 -10.06 21.65
N VAL A 157 0.08 -8.82 22.14
CA VAL A 157 -0.26 -8.53 23.54
C VAL A 157 -1.77 -8.42 23.72
N GLU A 158 -2.24 -8.57 24.96
CA GLU A 158 -3.67 -8.50 25.28
C GLU A 158 -4.27 -7.16 24.83
N GLY A 159 -5.37 -7.25 24.09
CA GLY A 159 -6.10 -6.07 23.59
C GLY A 159 -5.43 -5.32 22.44
N GLU A 160 -4.32 -5.83 21.88
CA GLU A 160 -3.60 -5.17 20.79
C GLU A 160 -4.38 -5.14 19.48
N TRP A 161 -4.49 -3.95 18.90
CA TRP A 161 -5.02 -3.77 17.55
C TRP A 161 -3.97 -4.12 16.50
N PHE A 162 -4.33 -5.00 15.58
CA PHE A 162 -3.58 -5.20 14.34
C PHE A 162 -4.11 -4.21 13.31
N VAL A 163 -3.30 -3.20 12.99
CA VAL A 163 -3.59 -2.23 11.93
C VAL A 163 -3.00 -2.78 10.65
N ALA A 164 -3.80 -3.51 9.88
CA ALA A 164 -3.35 -4.31 8.75
C ALA A 164 -3.46 -3.53 7.42
N GLU A 165 -2.32 -3.19 6.81
CA GLU A 165 -2.31 -2.75 5.41
C GLU A 165 -2.46 -3.97 4.49
N LEU A 166 -3.57 -4.05 3.75
CA LEU A 166 -3.84 -5.19 2.86
C LEU A 166 -3.89 -4.77 1.39
N SER A 167 -3.09 -5.43 0.56
CA SER A 167 -3.16 -5.34 -0.92
C SER A 167 -4.40 -6.03 -1.48
N SER A 168 -4.74 -5.73 -2.73
CA SER A 168 -5.76 -6.49 -3.46
C SER A 168 -5.38 -7.97 -3.64
N TYR A 169 -4.09 -8.29 -3.75
CA TYR A 169 -3.60 -9.68 -3.85
C TYR A 169 -3.90 -10.48 -2.57
N GLN A 170 -3.61 -9.87 -1.43
CA GLN A 170 -3.89 -10.45 -0.12
C GLN A 170 -5.39 -10.65 0.08
N ILE A 171 -6.20 -9.63 -0.21
CA ILE A 171 -7.66 -9.72 0.02
C ILE A 171 -8.31 -10.74 -0.93
N ALA A 172 -7.85 -10.84 -2.18
CA ALA A 172 -8.36 -11.83 -3.15
C ALA A 172 -8.29 -13.27 -2.63
N THR A 173 -7.28 -13.57 -1.81
CA THR A 173 -7.06 -14.91 -1.24
C THR A 173 -7.62 -15.08 0.19
N THR A 174 -8.49 -14.17 0.63
CA THR A 174 -9.24 -14.28 1.88
C THR A 174 -10.64 -14.80 1.62
N SER A 175 -11.20 -15.55 2.57
CA SER A 175 -12.56 -16.09 2.52
C SER A 175 -13.37 -15.65 3.73
N GLU A 176 -12.82 -15.77 4.94
CA GLU A 176 -13.50 -15.54 6.20
C GLU A 176 -12.94 -14.36 7.02
N LEU A 177 -11.85 -13.72 6.57
CA LEU A 177 -11.30 -12.50 7.19
C LEU A 177 -12.43 -11.53 7.58
N HIS A 178 -12.45 -11.15 8.86
CA HIS A 178 -13.50 -10.33 9.47
C HIS A 178 -12.86 -9.22 10.34
N PRO A 179 -12.48 -8.08 9.73
CA PRO A 179 -12.00 -6.93 10.48
C PRO A 179 -13.16 -6.21 11.20
N ARG A 180 -12.90 -5.67 12.39
CA ARG A 180 -13.88 -4.84 13.13
C ARG A 180 -14.02 -3.43 12.54
N VAL A 181 -12.94 -2.97 11.92
CA VAL A 181 -12.86 -1.69 11.21
C VAL A 181 -12.20 -1.96 9.86
N ALA A 182 -12.82 -1.53 8.77
CA ALA A 182 -12.24 -1.69 7.44
C ALA A 182 -12.29 -0.37 6.67
N VAL A 183 -11.20 -0.03 5.97
CA VAL A 183 -11.08 1.22 5.23
C VAL A 183 -10.81 0.93 3.76
N LEU A 184 -11.61 1.50 2.86
CA LEU A 184 -11.37 1.53 1.42
C LEU A 184 -11.20 2.97 0.95
N LEU A 185 -9.96 3.35 0.66
CA LEU A 185 -9.60 4.75 0.41
C LEU A 185 -9.94 5.24 -1.00
N ASN A 186 -9.70 4.41 -2.02
CA ASN A 186 -9.89 4.72 -3.44
C ASN A 186 -9.70 3.46 -4.30
N ILE A 187 -10.28 3.48 -5.51
CA ILE A 187 -10.06 2.44 -6.53
C ILE A 187 -9.73 3.10 -7.88
N THR A 188 -8.45 3.13 -8.21
CA THR A 188 -7.96 3.49 -9.57
C THR A 188 -7.25 2.30 -10.22
N PRO A 189 -7.26 2.16 -11.56
CA PRO A 189 -6.64 1.03 -12.25
C PRO A 189 -5.16 0.81 -11.84
N ASP A 190 -4.86 -0.38 -11.31
CA ASP A 190 -3.50 -0.84 -10.99
C ASP A 190 -3.47 -2.38 -11.08
N HIS A 191 -2.27 -2.95 -11.17
CA HIS A 191 -2.05 -4.40 -11.04
C HIS A 191 -2.87 -5.32 -11.98
N LEU A 192 -3.23 -4.83 -13.17
CA LEU A 192 -4.08 -5.55 -14.12
C LEU A 192 -3.46 -6.85 -14.65
N GLY A 193 -2.13 -6.96 -14.73
CA GLY A 193 -1.46 -8.21 -15.13
C GLY A 193 -1.76 -9.38 -14.18
N TRP A 194 -1.89 -9.09 -12.88
CA TRP A 194 -2.25 -10.07 -11.84
C TRP A 194 -3.76 -10.32 -11.80
N HIS A 195 -4.57 -9.25 -11.79
CA HIS A 195 -6.04 -9.31 -11.65
C HIS A 195 -6.79 -9.63 -12.96
N LYS A 196 -6.11 -9.56 -14.11
CA LYS A 196 -6.65 -9.68 -15.47
C LYS A 196 -7.56 -8.53 -15.92
N THR A 197 -8.41 -8.01 -15.04
CA THR A 197 -9.33 -6.89 -15.34
C THR A 197 -9.36 -5.88 -14.19
N HIS A 198 -9.79 -4.64 -14.49
CA HIS A 198 -10.04 -3.63 -13.46
C HIS A 198 -11.19 -4.02 -12.52
N GLU A 199 -12.21 -4.69 -13.06
CA GLU A 199 -13.33 -5.22 -12.26
C GLU A 199 -12.85 -6.21 -11.20
N ASN A 200 -12.00 -7.18 -11.57
CA ASN A 200 -11.43 -8.13 -10.62
C ASN A 200 -10.61 -7.42 -9.53
N TYR A 201 -9.82 -6.42 -9.91
CA TYR A 201 -9.04 -5.61 -8.97
C TYR A 201 -9.93 -4.87 -7.96
N ALA A 202 -11.01 -4.25 -8.42
CA ALA A 202 -11.96 -3.53 -7.60
C ALA A 202 -12.71 -4.49 -6.65
N LEU A 203 -13.24 -5.60 -7.18
CA LEU A 203 -13.95 -6.60 -6.39
C LEU A 203 -13.05 -7.27 -5.35
N ALA A 204 -11.77 -7.48 -5.66
CA ALA A 204 -10.80 -7.97 -4.69
C ALA A 204 -10.68 -7.03 -3.49
N LYS A 205 -10.59 -5.70 -3.69
CA LYS A 205 -10.55 -4.75 -2.58
C LYS A 205 -11.85 -4.68 -1.78
N ILE A 206 -12.99 -4.68 -2.47
CA ILE A 206 -14.32 -4.64 -1.83
C ILE A 206 -14.57 -5.93 -1.03
N GLY A 207 -13.93 -7.03 -1.41
CA GLY A 207 -13.91 -8.29 -0.66
C GLY A 207 -13.48 -8.13 0.80
N LEU A 208 -12.78 -7.05 1.16
CA LEU A 208 -12.44 -6.73 2.55
C LEU A 208 -13.66 -6.61 3.47
N PHE A 209 -14.81 -6.22 2.90
CA PHE A 209 -16.05 -6.02 3.64
C PHE A 209 -16.96 -7.27 3.67
N ARG A 210 -16.51 -8.39 3.09
CA ARG A 210 -17.37 -9.56 2.82
C ARG A 210 -18.06 -10.10 4.07
N ASN A 211 -17.33 -10.20 5.17
CA ASN A 211 -17.79 -10.83 6.40
C ASN A 211 -18.14 -9.83 7.51
N MET A 212 -18.16 -8.52 7.22
CA MET A 212 -18.51 -7.49 8.20
C MET A 212 -20.02 -7.41 8.39
N ASP A 213 -20.45 -7.13 9.63
CA ASP A 213 -21.84 -6.95 10.02
C ASP A 213 -22.12 -5.56 10.60
N GLU A 214 -23.31 -5.37 11.18
CA GLU A 214 -23.75 -4.07 11.73
C GLU A 214 -22.97 -3.62 12.99
N SER A 215 -22.24 -4.54 13.62
CA SER A 215 -21.38 -4.28 14.77
C SER A 215 -19.96 -3.84 14.39
N ASP A 216 -19.67 -3.81 13.10
CA ASP A 216 -18.41 -3.34 12.52
C ASP A 216 -18.61 -2.00 11.80
N ILE A 217 -17.53 -1.44 11.24
CA ILE A 217 -17.61 -0.21 10.47
C ILE A 217 -16.74 -0.25 9.23
N ALA A 218 -17.38 -0.14 8.06
CA ALA A 218 -16.71 0.07 6.79
C ALA A 218 -16.61 1.58 6.50
N ILE A 219 -15.40 2.09 6.31
CA ILE A 219 -15.11 3.49 6.03
C ILE A 219 -14.76 3.60 4.53
N VAL A 220 -15.53 4.39 3.80
CA VAL A 220 -15.37 4.53 2.34
C VAL A 220 -15.32 5.99 1.93
N ASN A 221 -14.39 6.33 1.03
CA ASN A 221 -14.38 7.64 0.39
C ASN A 221 -15.55 7.73 -0.61
N VAL A 222 -16.53 8.59 -0.33
CA VAL A 222 -17.70 8.76 -1.21
C VAL A 222 -17.46 9.72 -2.36
N GLU A 223 -16.31 10.39 -2.39
CA GLU A 223 -15.86 11.25 -3.50
C GLU A 223 -15.09 10.44 -4.56
N ASP A 224 -14.76 9.18 -4.30
CA ASP A 224 -14.00 8.34 -5.24
C ASP A 224 -14.92 7.69 -6.29
N GLU A 225 -14.73 8.04 -7.55
CA GLU A 225 -15.52 7.51 -8.67
C GLU A 225 -15.35 5.99 -8.85
N GLY A 226 -14.15 5.46 -8.54
CA GLY A 226 -13.87 4.04 -8.59
C GLY A 226 -14.66 3.24 -7.57
N ILE A 227 -14.83 3.76 -6.35
CA ILE A 227 -15.74 3.18 -5.35
C ILE A 227 -17.20 3.35 -5.78
N ALA A 228 -17.57 4.53 -6.31
CA ALA A 228 -18.93 4.81 -6.76
C ALA A 228 -19.41 3.85 -7.87
N ALA A 229 -18.51 3.44 -8.77
CA ALA A 229 -18.78 2.47 -9.83
C ALA A 229 -19.22 1.08 -9.31
N PHE A 230 -18.90 0.75 -8.05
CA PHE A 230 -19.26 -0.51 -7.38
C PHE A 230 -20.13 -0.29 -6.14
N ALA A 231 -20.92 0.79 -6.13
CA ALA A 231 -21.77 1.15 -5.00
C ALA A 231 -22.70 0.01 -4.55
N ASP A 232 -23.22 -0.80 -5.46
CA ASP A 232 -24.09 -1.95 -5.15
C ASP A 232 -23.37 -3.11 -4.44
N ARG A 233 -22.03 -3.16 -4.48
CA ARG A 233 -21.19 -4.11 -3.73
C ARG A 233 -20.71 -3.54 -2.40
N VAL A 234 -20.63 -2.22 -2.29
CA VAL A 234 -20.21 -1.50 -1.09
C VAL A 234 -21.38 -1.31 -0.12
N TYR A 235 -22.51 -0.81 -0.60
CA TYR A 235 -23.71 -0.50 0.20
C TYR A 235 -24.69 -1.67 0.21
N VAL A 236 -24.34 -2.71 0.95
CA VAL A 236 -25.20 -3.90 1.13
C VAL A 236 -26.02 -3.81 2.43
N PRO A 237 -27.27 -4.32 2.46
CA PRO A 237 -28.05 -4.37 3.69
C PRO A 237 -27.30 -5.10 4.81
N GLY A 238 -27.37 -4.56 6.03
CA GLY A 238 -26.69 -5.11 7.21
C GLY A 238 -25.23 -4.68 7.37
N ARG A 239 -24.64 -3.98 6.39
CA ARG A 239 -23.32 -3.38 6.53
C ARG A 239 -23.44 -1.93 7.00
N ARG A 240 -22.84 -1.60 8.14
CA ARG A 240 -22.69 -0.21 8.59
C ARG A 240 -21.54 0.44 7.83
N VAL A 241 -21.87 1.52 7.11
CA VAL A 241 -20.90 2.26 6.28
C VAL A 241 -20.81 3.71 6.74
N LEU A 242 -19.60 4.15 7.07
CA LEU A 242 -19.26 5.54 7.32
C LEU A 242 -18.78 6.22 6.03
N LYS A 243 -19.36 7.38 5.74
CA LYS A 243 -19.04 8.17 4.56
C LYS A 243 -17.90 9.15 4.82
N LEU A 244 -16.78 8.97 4.13
CA LEU A 244 -15.64 9.88 4.15
C LEU A 244 -15.72 10.82 2.94
N SER A 245 -15.62 12.13 3.16
CA SER A 245 -15.60 13.17 2.11
C SER A 245 -14.95 14.43 2.69
N LEU A 246 -14.51 15.39 1.86
CA LEU A 246 -14.10 16.69 2.38
C LEU A 246 -15.30 17.52 2.86
N SER A 247 -16.49 17.27 2.31
CA SER A 247 -17.75 17.91 2.68
C SER A 247 -18.66 16.97 3.48
N ASP A 248 -19.60 17.51 4.25
CA ASP A 248 -20.55 16.69 5.03
C ASP A 248 -21.52 15.94 4.11
N ALA A 249 -21.27 14.65 3.89
CA ALA A 249 -22.11 13.75 3.08
C ALA A 249 -23.40 13.29 3.79
N GLY A 250 -23.66 13.81 5.00
CA GLY A 250 -24.82 13.53 5.83
C GLY A 250 -24.88 12.10 6.38
N GLY A 251 -25.89 11.85 7.20
CA GLY A 251 -26.09 10.58 7.88
C GLY A 251 -25.45 10.52 9.28
N PRO A 252 -25.72 9.45 10.03
CA PRO A 252 -25.26 9.30 11.42
C PRO A 252 -23.77 8.97 11.53
N ASP A 253 -23.17 8.39 10.48
CA ASP A 253 -21.76 8.02 10.42
C ASP A 253 -21.10 8.71 9.22
N ALA A 254 -20.31 9.74 9.47
CA ALA A 254 -19.63 10.53 8.44
C ALA A 254 -18.32 11.14 8.95
N ALA A 255 -17.35 11.37 8.07
CA ALA A 255 -16.12 12.10 8.38
C ALA A 255 -15.88 13.17 7.30
N PHE A 256 -15.67 14.41 7.72
CA PHE A 256 -15.61 15.59 6.84
C PHE A 256 -14.83 16.76 7.44
N VAL A 257 -14.60 17.80 6.64
CA VAL A 257 -14.03 19.08 7.09
C VAL A 257 -15.15 20.08 7.34
N ARG A 258 -15.13 20.76 8.49
CA ARG A 258 -16.04 21.88 8.79
C ARG A 258 -15.29 23.00 9.48
N ASP A 259 -15.42 24.22 8.96
CA ASP A 259 -14.74 25.41 9.49
C ASP A 259 -13.23 25.21 9.67
N GLY A 260 -12.62 24.49 8.73
CA GLY A 260 -11.19 24.13 8.72
C GLY A 260 -10.80 23.00 9.67
N HIS A 261 -11.73 22.46 10.47
CA HIS A 261 -11.47 21.33 11.38
C HIS A 261 -11.82 19.99 10.74
N LEU A 262 -11.03 18.96 11.04
CA LEU A 262 -11.42 17.58 10.81
C LEU A 262 -12.53 17.21 11.81
N VAL A 263 -13.63 16.63 11.32
CA VAL A 263 -14.78 16.22 12.13
C VAL A 263 -15.12 14.77 11.81
N VAL A 264 -15.27 13.95 12.84
CA VAL A 264 -15.79 12.58 12.73
C VAL A 264 -17.11 12.50 13.48
N ARG A 265 -18.16 12.07 12.79
CA ARG A 265 -19.48 11.80 13.35
C ARG A 265 -19.68 10.29 13.43
N LEU A 266 -19.95 9.78 14.63
CA LEU A 266 -20.29 8.37 14.87
C LEU A 266 -21.62 8.32 15.62
N HIS A 267 -22.59 7.55 15.12
CA HIS A 267 -23.94 7.45 15.70
C HIS A 267 -24.63 8.81 15.91
N GLY A 268 -24.34 9.79 15.07
CA GLY A 268 -24.87 11.16 15.18
C GLY A 268 -24.09 12.09 16.12
N GLU A 269 -23.12 11.59 16.88
CA GLU A 269 -22.29 12.40 17.76
C GLU A 269 -21.02 12.88 17.04
N GLU A 270 -20.80 14.19 17.02
CA GLU A 270 -19.65 14.79 16.35
C GLU A 270 -18.46 14.97 17.30
N THR A 271 -17.31 14.50 16.86
CA THR A 271 -16.00 14.78 17.47
C THR A 271 -15.22 15.68 16.52
N ALA A 272 -15.07 16.95 16.88
CA ALA A 272 -14.11 17.82 16.23
C ALA A 272 -12.68 17.42 16.66
N LEU A 273 -11.72 17.52 15.75
CA LEU A 273 -10.30 17.23 15.97
C LEU A 273 -9.48 18.50 15.71
N VAL A 274 -8.31 18.37 15.07
CA VAL A 274 -7.43 19.50 14.71
C VAL A 274 -7.88 20.16 13.42
N ARG A 275 -7.34 21.35 13.15
CA ARG A 275 -7.49 22.02 11.86
C ARG A 275 -6.60 21.40 10.79
N VAL A 276 -7.00 21.54 9.54
CA VAL A 276 -6.23 21.07 8.37
C VAL A 276 -4.85 21.74 8.32
N ASP A 277 -4.76 23.01 8.70
CA ASP A 277 -3.50 23.78 8.73
C ASP A 277 -2.57 23.42 9.91
N GLU A 278 -3.01 22.56 10.82
CA GLU A 278 -2.17 21.99 11.90
C GLU A 278 -1.53 20.65 11.51
N LEU A 279 -1.86 20.07 10.35
CA LEU A 279 -1.27 18.83 9.86
C LEU A 279 0.09 19.11 9.20
N ASN A 280 1.10 18.26 9.47
CA ASN A 280 2.38 18.31 8.74
C ASN A 280 2.33 17.61 7.37
N ILE A 281 1.20 16.98 7.03
CA ILE A 281 0.97 16.33 5.73
C ILE A 281 0.03 17.21 4.89
N ALA A 282 0.56 17.78 3.80
CA ALA A 282 -0.16 18.74 2.98
C ALA A 282 -1.00 18.09 1.86
N GLY A 283 -2.03 18.78 1.40
CA GLY A 283 -2.86 18.40 0.24
C GLY A 283 -4.16 17.71 0.59
N ALA A 284 -5.17 17.87 -0.28
CA ALA A 284 -6.53 17.34 -0.07
C ALA A 284 -6.57 15.82 0.16
N HIS A 285 -5.73 15.06 -0.55
CA HIS A 285 -5.61 13.62 -0.37
C HIS A 285 -5.08 13.24 1.03
N ASN A 286 -4.19 14.06 1.61
CA ASN A 286 -3.69 13.84 2.96
C ASN A 286 -4.70 14.26 4.03
N THR A 287 -5.53 15.27 3.77
CA THR A 287 -6.71 15.57 4.60
C THR A 287 -7.67 14.38 4.66
N LEU A 288 -7.97 13.75 3.51
CA LEU A 288 -8.78 12.53 3.46
C LEU A 288 -8.11 11.36 4.19
N ASN A 289 -6.80 11.18 4.03
CA ASN A 289 -6.04 10.16 4.77
C ASN A 289 -6.12 10.38 6.29
N ALA A 290 -5.99 11.64 6.75
CA ALA A 290 -6.07 12.00 8.15
C ALA A 290 -7.48 11.76 8.72
N LEU A 291 -8.53 12.10 7.98
CA LEU A 291 -9.92 11.78 8.34
C LEU A 291 -10.16 10.28 8.39
N ALA A 292 -9.70 9.52 7.40
CA ALA A 292 -9.80 8.06 7.38
C ALA A 292 -9.11 7.43 8.60
N ALA A 293 -7.89 7.85 8.88
CA ALA A 293 -7.11 7.33 9.99
C ALA A 293 -7.71 7.67 11.35
N SER A 294 -8.19 8.90 11.52
CA SER A 294 -8.86 9.37 12.74
C SER A 294 -10.17 8.62 12.98
N THR A 295 -10.94 8.40 11.91
CA THR A 295 -12.18 7.65 11.98
C THR A 295 -11.93 6.20 12.36
N ALA A 296 -10.94 5.56 11.75
CA ALA A 296 -10.56 4.20 12.07
C ALA A 296 -10.08 4.08 13.53
N ALA A 297 -9.28 5.04 14.00
CA ALA A 297 -8.82 5.08 15.39
C ALA A 297 -9.98 5.24 16.39
N LEU A 298 -10.91 6.18 16.15
CA LEU A 298 -12.11 6.36 16.99
C LEU A 298 -12.96 5.09 17.04
N ALA A 299 -13.17 4.45 15.89
CA ALA A 299 -13.89 3.19 15.80
C ALA A 299 -13.22 2.03 16.56
N CYS A 300 -11.89 2.07 16.69
CA CYS A 300 -11.10 1.14 17.49
C CYS A 300 -11.09 1.48 19.00
N GLY A 301 -11.72 2.60 19.40
CA GLY A 301 -11.83 3.06 20.79
C GLY A 301 -10.79 4.09 21.23
N ALA A 302 -10.06 4.71 20.30
CA ALA A 302 -9.16 5.82 20.61
C ALA A 302 -9.93 7.02 21.19
N ASN A 303 -9.25 7.85 21.98
CA ASN A 303 -9.84 9.06 22.56
C ASN A 303 -9.44 10.30 21.73
N ALA A 304 -10.28 11.33 21.74
CA ALA A 304 -10.06 12.53 20.92
C ALA A 304 -8.77 13.30 21.26
N GLU A 305 -8.32 13.25 22.52
CA GLU A 305 -7.08 13.92 22.96
C GLU A 305 -5.85 13.25 22.33
N GLY A 306 -5.75 11.92 22.41
CA GLY A 306 -4.68 11.15 21.79
C GLY A 306 -4.67 11.30 20.27
N ILE A 307 -5.84 11.34 19.63
CA ILE A 307 -5.94 11.57 18.18
C ILE A 307 -5.42 12.96 17.80
N ARG A 308 -5.84 14.02 18.52
CA ARG A 308 -5.36 15.38 18.24
C ARG A 308 -3.84 15.46 18.38
N ALA A 309 -3.28 14.89 19.45
CA ALA A 309 -1.85 14.87 19.68
C ALA A 309 -1.09 14.12 18.56
N GLY A 310 -1.59 12.93 18.16
CA GLY A 310 -0.96 12.15 17.10
C GLY A 310 -1.03 12.81 15.72
N LEU A 311 -2.14 13.48 15.38
CA LEU A 311 -2.29 14.20 14.11
C LEU A 311 -1.28 15.35 13.96
N VAL A 312 -1.02 16.10 15.03
CA VAL A 312 -0.04 17.19 15.03
C VAL A 312 1.40 16.66 15.02
N ALA A 313 1.65 15.50 15.63
CA ALA A 313 2.98 14.92 15.72
C ALA A 313 3.40 14.17 14.44
N PHE A 314 2.45 13.59 13.71
CA PHE A 314 2.71 12.75 12.53
C PHE A 314 3.54 13.52 11.49
N GLN A 315 4.59 12.87 10.99
CA GLN A 315 5.45 13.39 9.93
C GLN A 315 5.18 12.67 8.61
N PRO A 316 5.40 13.33 7.46
CA PRO A 316 5.40 12.64 6.18
C PRO A 316 6.30 11.39 6.22
N LEU A 317 5.81 10.28 5.66
CA LEU A 317 6.60 9.05 5.57
C LEU A 317 7.74 9.25 4.56
N PRO A 318 8.88 8.57 4.74
CA PRO A 318 9.93 8.57 3.74
C PRO A 318 9.40 8.19 2.35
N HIS A 319 9.96 8.80 1.31
CA HIS A 319 9.61 8.56 -0.09
C HIS A 319 8.17 8.94 -0.49
N ARG A 320 7.48 9.79 0.29
CA ARG A 320 6.15 10.33 -0.03
C ARG A 320 6.17 11.86 0.05
N ILE A 321 6.39 12.52 -1.08
CA ILE A 321 6.56 13.99 -1.17
C ILE A 321 7.54 14.48 -0.08
N GLU A 322 8.63 13.74 0.12
CA GLU A 322 9.58 13.98 1.19
C GLU A 322 10.66 14.97 0.71
N PRO A 323 10.84 16.13 1.35
CA PRO A 323 11.98 16.98 1.07
C PRO A 323 13.28 16.30 1.50
N VAL A 324 14.22 16.11 0.57
CA VAL A 324 15.50 15.42 0.83
C VAL A 324 16.72 16.32 0.78
N GLY A 325 16.58 17.55 0.29
CA GLY A 325 17.66 18.54 0.31
C GLY A 325 17.40 19.75 -0.60
N GLU A 326 18.30 20.72 -0.51
CA GLU A 326 18.38 21.87 -1.42
C GLU A 326 19.80 21.92 -2.01
N VAL A 327 19.89 22.10 -3.33
CA VAL A 327 21.16 22.23 -4.09
C VAL A 327 21.03 23.44 -5.00
N ALA A 328 21.96 24.39 -4.97
CA ALA A 328 21.94 25.64 -5.73
C ALA A 328 20.64 26.48 -5.63
N GLY A 329 19.85 26.31 -4.55
CA GLY A 329 18.54 26.94 -4.42
C GLY A 329 17.38 26.20 -5.07
N VAL A 330 17.57 24.95 -5.49
CA VAL A 330 16.58 24.03 -6.04
C VAL A 330 16.18 23.03 -4.95
N THR A 331 14.89 22.83 -4.73
CA THR A 331 14.40 21.88 -3.74
C THR A 331 14.23 20.49 -4.36
N TYR A 332 14.74 19.45 -3.70
CA TYR A 332 14.61 18.06 -4.16
C TYR A 332 13.59 17.32 -3.31
N ILE A 333 12.59 16.73 -3.98
CA ILE A 333 11.47 16.02 -3.36
C ILE A 333 11.49 14.55 -3.79
N ASN A 334 11.53 13.66 -2.80
CA ASN A 334 11.48 12.22 -2.96
C ASN A 334 10.05 11.71 -2.82
N ASP A 335 9.46 11.30 -3.92
CA ASP A 335 8.16 10.65 -4.01
C ASP A 335 8.27 9.28 -4.71
N SER A 336 9.37 8.55 -4.45
CA SER A 336 9.66 7.25 -5.07
C SER A 336 8.53 6.21 -4.89
N LYS A 337 7.65 6.38 -3.89
CA LYS A 337 6.47 5.52 -3.68
C LYS A 337 5.39 5.68 -4.76
N ALA A 338 5.41 6.76 -5.56
CA ALA A 338 4.48 6.97 -6.67
C ALA A 338 4.78 6.03 -7.85
N THR A 339 4.33 4.77 -7.71
CA THR A 339 4.57 3.69 -8.67
C THR A 339 3.42 3.48 -9.67
N ASN A 340 2.50 4.43 -9.78
CA ASN A 340 1.40 4.47 -10.76
C ASN A 340 1.08 5.93 -11.14
N THR A 341 0.38 6.13 -12.25
CA THR A 341 0.08 7.47 -12.81
C THR A 341 -0.75 8.33 -11.85
N ASP A 342 -1.81 7.79 -11.25
CA ASP A 342 -2.67 8.49 -10.28
C ASP A 342 -1.90 9.02 -9.06
N ALA A 343 -0.85 8.32 -8.61
CA ALA A 343 0.00 8.80 -7.53
C ALA A 343 0.80 10.04 -7.94
N VAL A 344 1.32 10.07 -9.17
CA VAL A 344 2.08 11.21 -9.71
C VAL A 344 1.17 12.41 -9.94
N GLU A 345 -0.02 12.20 -10.51
CA GLU A 345 -1.03 13.26 -10.69
C GLU A 345 -1.33 13.95 -9.35
N LYS A 346 -1.55 13.16 -8.29
CA LYS A 346 -1.77 13.68 -6.93
C LYS A 346 -0.54 14.39 -6.37
N ALA A 347 0.66 13.90 -6.63
CA ALA A 347 1.89 14.54 -6.18
C ALA A 347 2.08 15.93 -6.82
N LEU A 348 1.79 16.08 -8.11
CA LEU A 348 1.87 17.36 -8.82
C LEU A 348 0.94 18.43 -8.22
N THR A 349 -0.23 18.04 -7.70
CA THR A 349 -1.14 18.99 -7.04
C THR A 349 -0.59 19.60 -5.74
N ALA A 350 0.47 19.03 -5.16
CA ALA A 350 1.11 19.58 -3.97
C ALA A 350 1.96 20.82 -4.27
N PHE A 351 2.22 21.10 -5.56
CA PHE A 351 3.12 22.16 -6.03
C PHE A 351 2.39 23.14 -6.98
N PRO A 352 1.23 23.71 -6.59
CA PRO A 352 0.37 24.46 -7.51
C PRO A 352 0.97 25.78 -8.00
N ASN A 353 2.03 26.29 -7.36
CA ASN A 353 2.68 27.55 -7.69
C ASN A 353 4.19 27.39 -7.99
N ASP A 354 4.70 26.15 -8.00
CA ASP A 354 6.12 25.88 -8.16
C ASP A 354 6.42 25.42 -9.58
N ARG A 355 7.66 25.66 -10.04
CA ARG A 355 8.16 25.13 -11.30
C ARG A 355 8.73 23.75 -11.06
N VAL A 356 8.02 22.72 -11.53
CA VAL A 356 8.37 21.33 -11.26
C VAL A 356 9.16 20.72 -12.43
N ILE A 357 10.29 20.10 -12.11
CA ILE A 357 11.05 19.22 -12.99
C ILE A 357 10.79 17.79 -12.53
N LEU A 358 10.06 17.02 -13.32
CA LEU A 358 9.55 15.71 -12.94
C LEU A 358 10.46 14.60 -13.48
N LEU A 359 10.83 13.64 -12.63
CA LEU A 359 11.54 12.41 -13.05
C LEU A 359 10.52 11.28 -13.25
N LEU A 360 10.35 10.81 -14.49
CA LEU A 360 9.43 9.73 -14.86
C LEU A 360 10.18 8.53 -15.44
N GLY A 361 9.95 7.33 -14.90
CA GLY A 361 10.74 6.18 -15.36
C GLY A 361 10.76 5.00 -14.41
N GLY A 362 11.17 3.85 -14.94
CA GLY A 362 11.28 2.59 -14.21
C GLY A 362 10.70 1.40 -14.98
N ALA A 363 10.30 0.36 -14.25
CA ALA A 363 9.58 -0.79 -14.78
C ALA A 363 8.10 -0.47 -15.00
N ASP A 364 7.73 -0.32 -16.27
CA ASP A 364 6.37 0.01 -16.71
C ASP A 364 5.34 -1.08 -16.35
N LYS A 365 4.13 -0.63 -16.00
CA LYS A 365 2.97 -1.49 -15.73
C LYS A 365 2.00 -1.59 -16.91
N GLY A 366 2.25 -0.87 -18.01
CA GLY A 366 1.42 -0.87 -19.21
C GLY A 366 0.09 -0.13 -19.06
N THR A 367 -0.01 0.81 -18.11
CA THR A 367 -1.20 1.65 -17.91
C THR A 367 -1.33 2.66 -19.05
N PRO A 368 -2.55 2.99 -19.53
CA PRO A 368 -2.75 4.07 -20.51
C PRO A 368 -2.10 5.39 -20.04
N LEU A 369 -1.52 6.15 -20.97
CA LEU A 369 -0.74 7.35 -20.66
C LEU A 369 -1.37 8.65 -21.18
N ASP A 370 -2.36 8.58 -22.08
CA ASP A 370 -2.84 9.76 -22.82
C ASP A 370 -3.38 10.88 -21.90
N GLU A 371 -4.25 10.52 -20.95
CA GLU A 371 -4.79 11.46 -19.95
C GLU A 371 -3.71 11.89 -18.96
N PHE A 372 -2.88 10.95 -18.51
CA PHE A 372 -1.78 11.20 -17.58
C PHE A 372 -0.79 12.23 -18.13
N MET A 373 -0.42 12.15 -19.41
CA MET A 373 0.51 13.10 -20.02
C MET A 373 -0.07 14.50 -20.13
N SER A 374 -1.39 14.63 -20.29
CA SER A 374 -2.04 15.94 -20.27
C SER A 374 -1.88 16.63 -18.91
N VAL A 375 -2.03 15.88 -17.81
CA VAL A 375 -1.79 16.39 -16.45
C VAL A 375 -0.33 16.73 -16.23
N VAL A 376 0.60 15.90 -16.70
CA VAL A 376 2.05 16.17 -16.58
C VAL A 376 2.43 17.46 -17.31
N VAL A 377 1.95 17.65 -18.54
CA VAL A 377 2.23 18.88 -19.32
C VAL A 377 1.63 20.12 -18.66
N GLU A 378 0.47 20.01 -18.01
CA GLU A 378 -0.17 21.14 -17.31
C GLU A 378 0.62 21.60 -16.07
N HIS A 379 1.28 20.67 -15.36
CA HIS A 379 1.88 20.95 -14.05
C HIS A 379 3.41 20.95 -14.01
N ALA A 380 4.09 20.26 -14.93
CA ALA A 380 5.54 20.22 -14.98
C ALA A 380 6.08 21.26 -15.98
N THR A 381 7.25 21.83 -15.69
CA THR A 381 7.98 22.67 -16.66
C THR A 381 9.00 21.87 -17.47
N ALA A 382 9.52 20.78 -16.89
CA ALA A 382 10.36 19.83 -17.60
C ALA A 382 10.12 18.41 -17.09
N VAL A 383 10.40 17.44 -17.95
CA VAL A 383 10.34 16.01 -17.62
C VAL A 383 11.62 15.32 -18.05
N VAL A 384 12.21 14.55 -17.14
CA VAL A 384 13.33 13.66 -17.43
C VAL A 384 12.83 12.22 -17.45
N CYS A 385 12.78 11.61 -18.63
CA CYS A 385 12.37 10.22 -18.83
C CYS A 385 13.56 9.27 -18.64
N PHE A 386 13.44 8.26 -17.77
CA PHE A 386 14.55 7.34 -17.44
C PHE A 386 14.14 5.86 -17.30
N GLY A 387 15.13 4.98 -17.17
CA GLY A 387 14.92 3.55 -16.93
C GLY A 387 14.24 2.80 -18.09
N ALA A 388 13.71 1.61 -17.81
CA ALA A 388 13.17 0.72 -18.84
C ALA A 388 11.95 1.31 -19.59
N ALA A 389 11.17 2.16 -18.93
CA ALA A 389 10.00 2.83 -19.51
C ALA A 389 10.32 4.11 -20.30
N ARG A 390 11.57 4.57 -20.33
CA ARG A 390 11.99 5.86 -20.90
C ARG A 390 11.35 6.18 -22.25
N GLU A 391 11.53 5.29 -23.22
CA GLU A 391 11.08 5.53 -24.60
C GLU A 391 9.56 5.64 -24.70
N ARG A 392 8.82 4.84 -23.91
CA ARG A 392 7.36 4.87 -23.90
C ARG A 392 6.84 6.18 -23.33
N PHE A 393 7.40 6.64 -22.21
CA PHE A 393 7.01 7.90 -21.58
C PHE A 393 7.37 9.10 -22.46
N ARG A 394 8.58 9.09 -23.05
CA ARG A 394 9.04 10.12 -23.99
C ARG A 394 8.13 10.21 -25.22
N ALA A 395 7.79 9.07 -25.83
CA ALA A 395 6.90 9.02 -26.99
C ALA A 395 5.49 9.55 -26.64
N ALA A 396 4.92 9.10 -25.51
CA ALA A 396 3.62 9.58 -25.06
C ALA A 396 3.61 11.09 -24.75
N LEU A 397 4.68 11.62 -24.13
CA LEU A 397 4.82 13.06 -23.89
C LEU A 397 4.95 13.84 -25.20
N ALA A 398 5.72 13.34 -26.17
CA ALA A 398 5.89 14.01 -27.46
C ALA A 398 4.56 14.12 -28.23
N GLU A 399 3.67 13.13 -28.09
CA GLU A 399 2.34 13.12 -28.70
C GLU A 399 1.28 13.88 -27.91
N ALA A 400 1.56 14.24 -26.65
CA ALA A 400 0.61 14.93 -25.78
C ALA A 400 0.30 16.35 -26.30
N PRO A 401 -0.94 16.84 -26.12
CA PRO A 401 -1.28 18.23 -26.39
C PRO A 401 -0.37 19.18 -25.59
N ALA A 402 0.06 20.29 -26.21
CA ALA A 402 0.94 21.30 -25.59
C ALA A 402 2.33 20.78 -25.15
N SER A 403 2.78 19.63 -25.65
CA SER A 403 4.12 19.09 -25.35
C SER A 403 5.28 20.02 -25.71
N THR A 404 5.07 20.99 -26.62
CA THR A 404 6.05 22.03 -26.96
C THR A 404 6.25 23.08 -25.87
N GLU A 405 5.41 23.09 -24.83
CA GLU A 405 5.47 24.04 -23.71
C GLU A 405 6.37 23.55 -22.56
N ILE A 406 6.84 22.30 -22.60
CA ILE A 406 7.69 21.70 -21.59
C ILE A 406 9.00 21.16 -22.21
N ASP A 407 10.07 21.16 -21.41
CA ASP A 407 11.32 20.53 -21.83
C ASP A 407 11.25 19.02 -21.57
N ILE A 408 11.48 18.20 -22.61
CA ILE A 408 11.52 16.73 -22.49
C ILE A 408 12.96 16.28 -22.67
N ALA A 409 13.51 15.67 -21.62
CA ALA A 409 14.85 15.11 -21.60
C ALA A 409 14.84 13.60 -21.33
N GLU A 410 15.96 12.97 -21.62
CA GLU A 410 16.18 11.54 -21.45
C GLU A 410 17.40 11.31 -20.57
N ALA A 411 17.35 10.23 -19.78
CA ALA A 411 18.47 9.76 -18.97
C ALA A 411 18.50 8.23 -18.92
N ASP A 412 19.68 7.64 -18.74
CA ASP A 412 19.81 6.19 -18.73
C ASP A 412 19.25 5.55 -17.46
N ASP A 413 19.65 6.05 -16.31
CA ASP A 413 19.28 5.56 -14.98
C ASP A 413 18.90 6.70 -14.04
N LEU A 414 18.56 6.39 -12.78
CA LEU A 414 18.15 7.41 -11.82
C LEU A 414 19.25 8.44 -11.55
N ARG A 415 20.53 8.04 -11.51
CA ARG A 415 21.63 8.98 -11.23
C ARG A 415 21.77 9.98 -12.36
N ASP A 416 21.78 9.49 -13.59
CA ASP A 416 21.81 10.33 -14.79
C ASP A 416 20.57 11.25 -14.84
N ALA A 417 19.40 10.76 -14.44
CA ALA A 417 18.18 11.57 -14.40
C ALA A 417 18.29 12.75 -13.42
N VAL A 418 18.91 12.55 -12.26
CA VAL A 418 19.18 13.62 -11.29
C VAL A 418 20.16 14.66 -11.86
N ASP A 419 21.21 14.22 -12.55
CA ASP A 419 22.19 15.10 -13.17
C ASP A 419 21.59 15.91 -14.33
N VAL A 420 20.79 15.28 -15.18
CA VAL A 420 20.03 15.95 -16.25
C VAL A 420 19.06 16.96 -15.67
N ALA A 421 18.27 16.58 -14.66
CA ALA A 421 17.32 17.50 -14.02
C ALA A 421 18.01 18.72 -13.39
N ARG A 422 19.16 18.51 -12.75
CA ARG A 422 19.99 19.61 -12.23
C ARG A 422 20.42 20.58 -13.34
N SER A 423 20.72 20.09 -14.54
CA SER A 423 21.12 20.95 -15.67
C SER A 423 19.97 21.80 -16.23
N LEU A 424 18.72 21.39 -16.00
CA LEU A 424 17.50 22.09 -16.41
C LEU A 424 16.99 23.06 -15.33
N ALA A 425 17.31 22.78 -14.06
CA ALA A 425 16.79 23.50 -12.91
C ALA A 425 17.36 24.91 -12.73
N GLN A 426 16.49 25.80 -12.25
CA GLN A 426 16.82 27.16 -11.83
C GLN A 426 16.52 27.35 -10.36
N ARG A 427 17.18 28.32 -9.72
CA ARG A 427 16.92 28.65 -8.31
C ARG A 427 15.43 28.94 -8.09
N GLY A 428 14.83 28.25 -7.12
CA GLY A 428 13.39 28.29 -6.82
C GLY A 428 12.58 27.14 -7.44
N ASP A 429 13.16 26.37 -8.35
CA ASP A 429 12.50 25.19 -8.93
C ASP A 429 12.45 24.02 -7.93
N VAL A 430 11.58 23.06 -8.24
CA VAL A 430 11.43 21.79 -7.52
C VAL A 430 11.80 20.64 -8.46
N VAL A 431 12.77 19.80 -8.06
CA VAL A 431 13.02 18.51 -8.71
C VAL A 431 12.26 17.42 -7.97
N LEU A 432 11.29 16.81 -8.65
CA LEU A 432 10.38 15.82 -8.08
C LEU A 432 10.66 14.43 -8.66
N LEU A 433 11.15 13.51 -7.82
CA LEU A 433 11.14 12.09 -8.14
C LEU A 433 9.74 11.52 -7.88
N SER A 434 8.90 11.43 -8.91
CA SER A 434 7.57 10.79 -8.84
C SER A 434 7.36 9.94 -10.10
N PRO A 435 7.83 8.67 -10.10
CA PRO A 435 8.24 7.96 -11.32
C PRO A 435 7.11 7.30 -12.15
N ALA A 436 5.88 7.22 -11.63
CA ALA A 436 4.75 6.47 -12.20
C ALA A 436 4.98 4.96 -12.43
N CYS A 437 6.19 4.44 -12.19
CA CYS A 437 6.59 3.08 -12.50
C CYS A 437 7.07 2.32 -11.25
N ALA A 438 7.01 0.98 -11.33
CA ALA A 438 7.72 0.14 -10.37
C ALA A 438 9.24 0.32 -10.53
N SER A 439 10.02 -0.09 -9.54
CA SER A 439 11.48 0.14 -9.50
C SER A 439 12.31 -1.07 -9.94
N PHE A 440 11.67 -2.19 -10.31
CA PHE A 440 12.31 -3.50 -10.47
C PHE A 440 13.23 -3.65 -11.69
N ASP A 441 13.34 -2.62 -12.52
CA ASP A 441 14.31 -2.55 -13.61
C ASP A 441 15.72 -2.19 -13.13
N GLU A 442 15.85 -1.37 -12.08
CA GLU A 442 17.13 -0.91 -11.53
C GLU A 442 17.32 -1.30 -10.05
N PHE A 443 16.24 -1.46 -9.27
CA PHE A 443 16.27 -1.61 -7.81
C PHE A 443 15.40 -2.78 -7.31
N SER A 444 15.70 -3.27 -6.11
CA SER A 444 14.91 -4.30 -5.42
C SER A 444 13.57 -3.82 -4.86
N GLY A 445 13.40 -2.49 -4.72
CA GLY A 445 12.20 -1.86 -4.18
C GLY A 445 12.21 -0.35 -4.36
N PHE A 446 11.05 0.30 -4.12
CA PHE A 446 10.95 1.75 -4.26
C PHE A 446 11.70 2.47 -3.13
N GLU A 447 11.88 1.81 -1.99
CA GLU A 447 12.69 2.26 -0.85
C GLU A 447 14.14 2.45 -1.30
N GLU A 448 14.74 1.42 -1.91
CA GLU A 448 16.12 1.48 -2.41
C GLU A 448 16.29 2.59 -3.47
N ARG A 449 15.32 2.72 -4.39
CA ARG A 449 15.29 3.82 -5.36
C ARG A 449 15.24 5.19 -4.68
N GLY A 450 14.40 5.33 -3.65
CA GLY A 450 14.23 6.57 -2.91
C GLY A 450 15.46 6.92 -2.06
N ASP A 451 16.13 5.93 -1.48
CA ASP A 451 17.38 6.10 -0.73
C ASP A 451 18.56 6.44 -1.66
N ALA A 452 18.60 5.85 -2.86
CA ALA A 452 19.56 6.22 -3.89
C ALA A 452 19.38 7.70 -4.29
N PHE A 453 18.14 8.14 -4.55
CA PHE A 453 17.84 9.55 -4.83
C PHE A 453 18.31 10.49 -3.71
N ARG A 454 17.97 10.17 -2.45
CA ARG A 454 18.43 10.94 -1.27
C ARG A 454 19.96 11.02 -1.22
N SER A 455 20.63 9.90 -1.46
CA SER A 455 22.09 9.82 -1.42
C SER A 455 22.72 10.69 -2.52
N TYR A 456 22.18 10.65 -3.74
CA TYR A 456 22.65 11.48 -4.84
C TYR A 456 22.46 12.97 -4.56
N VAL A 457 21.31 13.37 -4.01
CA VAL A 457 21.07 14.77 -3.59
C VAL A 457 22.06 15.19 -2.50
N ALA A 458 22.31 14.35 -1.50
CA ALA A 458 23.26 14.64 -0.43
C ALA A 458 24.70 14.79 -0.95
N GLU A 459 25.12 13.96 -1.91
CA GLU A 459 26.41 14.09 -2.58
C GLU A 459 26.53 15.42 -3.33
N LEU A 460 25.47 15.84 -4.03
CA LEU A 460 25.43 17.12 -4.75
C LEU A 460 25.52 18.30 -3.79
N SER A 461 24.77 18.30 -2.69
CA SER A 461 24.86 19.34 -1.66
C SER A 461 26.26 19.44 -1.05
N ALA A 462 26.95 18.30 -0.87
CA ALA A 462 28.30 18.27 -0.31
C ALA A 462 29.38 18.82 -1.26
N LEU A 463 29.12 18.84 -2.58
CA LEU A 463 30.04 19.40 -3.58
C LEU A 463 29.93 20.93 -3.71
N GLU A 464 28.86 21.53 -3.18
CA GLU A 464 28.60 22.98 -3.24
C GLU A 464 28.99 23.74 -1.96
N GLY A 465 29.21 23.02 -0.85
CA GLY A 465 29.73 23.56 0.41
C GLY A 465 31.25 23.60 0.44
#